data_AF-A0A6B2CJK3-F1
#
_entry.id   AF-A0A6B2CJK3-F1
#
_cell.length_a   1.000
_cell.length_b   1.000
_cell.length_c   1.000
_cell.angle_alpha   90.00
_cell.angle_beta   90.00
_cell.angle_gamma   90.00
#
_symmetry.space_group_name_H-M   'P 1'
#
loop_
_entity.id
_entity.type
_entity.pdbx_description
1 polymer ?
#
loop_
_entity_poly.entity_id
_entity_poly.type
_entity_poly.pdbx_seq_one_letter_code
_entity_poly.pdbx_strand_id
1 'polypeptide(L)'
;MSMSDVVDKVLRLRDALETVESINNKLNELPKLFIVILTVTVATLGVYDTLWFMLGTVYASLSFLWMLVILGLILFSLYYMAHRLDKASEVKGPYQDWGDKLKEGALGVLAVLEGLDWDYVEYRVNRARSLYPILLIIDEAVWAALFYFIVGFAYAFLNYLLFNITSGPLYVFTLASSVVLAVALTLAVTWSELVNTFKTLWSLDSLLWEVRWLYHEYRKLQT
;
A
#
# COMPACT_ATOMS: atom_id res chain seq x y z
N MET A 1 35.74 6.15 -12.89
CA MET A 1 34.71 5.25 -12.32
C MET A 1 34.79 3.94 -13.07
N SER A 2 34.77 2.77 -12.41
CA SER A 2 34.89 1.50 -13.12
C SER A 2 33.58 1.16 -13.83
N MET A 3 33.62 0.42 -14.93
CA MET A 3 32.42 0.00 -15.68
C MET A 3 31.46 -0.81 -14.78
N SER A 4 32.00 -1.62 -13.87
CA SER A 4 31.21 -2.34 -12.86
C SER A 4 30.47 -1.41 -11.91
N ASP A 5 31.09 -0.29 -11.49
CA ASP A 5 30.41 0.69 -10.63
C ASP A 5 29.26 1.37 -11.38
N VAL A 6 29.43 1.63 -12.68
CA VAL A 6 28.39 2.26 -13.51
C VAL A 6 27.20 1.32 -13.68
N VAL A 7 27.46 0.03 -13.98
CA VAL A 7 26.40 -0.98 -14.08
C VAL A 7 25.66 -1.14 -12.74
N ASP A 8 26.37 -1.20 -11.62
CA ASP A 8 25.76 -1.30 -10.29
C ASP A 8 24.85 -0.10 -9.99
N LYS A 9 25.28 1.12 -10.32
CA LYS A 9 24.43 2.32 -10.16
C LYS A 9 23.18 2.29 -11.04
N VAL A 10 23.29 1.84 -12.28
CA VAL A 10 22.12 1.74 -13.18
C VAL A 10 21.16 0.64 -12.72
N LEU A 11 21.67 -0.46 -12.15
CA LEU A 11 20.83 -1.49 -11.52
C LEU A 11 20.11 -0.96 -10.27
N ARG A 12 20.80 -0.20 -9.42
CA ARG A 12 20.14 0.47 -8.28
C ARG A 12 19.07 1.46 -8.73
N LEU A 13 19.32 2.19 -9.82
CA LEU A 13 18.31 3.07 -10.41
C LEU A 13 17.10 2.27 -10.92
N ARG A 14 17.32 1.15 -11.61
CA ARG A 14 16.25 0.24 -12.04
C ARG A 14 15.36 -0.17 -10.87
N ASP A 15 15.98 -0.69 -9.80
CA ASP A 15 15.26 -1.21 -8.64
C ASP A 15 14.47 -0.08 -7.93
N ALA A 16 15.06 1.11 -7.86
CA ALA A 16 14.40 2.30 -7.32
C ALA A 16 13.22 2.75 -8.19
N LEU A 17 13.37 2.74 -9.52
CA LEU A 17 12.29 3.07 -10.47
C LEU A 17 11.18 2.02 -10.48
N GLU A 18 11.49 0.73 -10.31
CA GLU A 18 10.49 -0.31 -10.12
C GLU A 18 9.69 -0.11 -8.83
N THR A 19 10.35 0.33 -7.75
CA THR A 19 9.67 0.70 -6.50
C THR A 19 8.72 1.88 -6.71
N VAL A 20 9.15 2.92 -7.43
CA VAL A 20 8.30 4.07 -7.80
C VAL A 20 7.12 3.65 -8.67
N GLU A 21 7.32 2.73 -9.59
CA GLU A 21 6.27 2.21 -10.47
C GLU A 21 5.23 1.43 -9.66
N SER A 22 5.69 0.56 -8.76
CA SER A 22 4.83 -0.18 -7.82
C SER A 22 3.96 0.76 -6.97
N ILE A 23 4.55 1.82 -6.41
CA ILE A 23 3.82 2.85 -5.65
C ILE A 23 2.78 3.55 -6.52
N ASN A 24 3.14 3.97 -7.73
CA ASN A 24 2.21 4.63 -8.64
C ASN A 24 1.07 3.71 -9.09
N ASN A 25 1.33 2.40 -9.25
CA ASN A 25 0.30 1.41 -9.56
C ASN A 25 -0.69 1.27 -8.40
N LYS A 26 -0.21 1.18 -7.16
CA LYS A 26 -1.07 1.24 -5.96
C LYS A 26 -1.90 2.53 -5.93
N LEU A 27 -1.28 3.69 -6.16
CA LEU A 27 -1.96 4.99 -6.19
C LEU A 27 -3.04 5.08 -7.29
N ASN A 28 -2.83 4.44 -8.44
CA ASN A 28 -3.81 4.40 -9.52
C ASN A 28 -5.01 3.49 -9.23
N GLU A 29 -4.85 2.48 -8.38
CA GLU A 29 -5.94 1.61 -7.95
C GLU A 29 -6.77 2.23 -6.81
N LEU A 30 -6.20 3.12 -5.99
CA LEU A 30 -6.91 3.75 -4.86
C LEU A 30 -8.27 4.38 -5.23
N PRO A 31 -8.39 5.22 -6.29
CA PRO A 31 -9.69 5.79 -6.66
C PRO A 31 -10.70 4.71 -7.09
N LYS A 32 -10.25 3.65 -7.78
CA LYS A 32 -11.12 2.55 -8.19
C LYS A 32 -11.62 1.78 -6.97
N LEU A 33 -10.73 1.51 -6.02
CA LEU A 33 -11.06 0.86 -4.75
C LEU A 33 -12.05 1.69 -3.94
N PHE A 34 -11.84 3.00 -3.87
CA PHE A 34 -12.77 3.92 -3.20
C PHE A 34 -14.18 3.85 -3.81
N ILE A 35 -14.30 3.90 -5.14
CA ILE A 35 -15.60 3.81 -5.82
C ILE A 35 -16.27 2.45 -5.57
N VAL A 36 -15.50 1.36 -5.62
CA VAL A 36 -16.03 0.01 -5.36
C VAL A 36 -16.55 -0.11 -3.93
N ILE A 37 -15.75 0.30 -2.93
CA ILE A 37 -16.14 0.24 -1.52
C ILE A 37 -17.35 1.15 -1.27
N LEU A 38 -17.37 2.36 -1.84
CA LEU A 38 -18.51 3.27 -1.74
C LEU A 38 -19.78 2.64 -2.32
N THR A 39 -19.69 2.04 -3.51
CA THR A 39 -20.82 1.38 -4.18
C THR A 39 -21.33 0.21 -3.36
N VAL A 40 -20.43 -0.65 -2.85
CA VAL A 40 -20.80 -1.79 -1.99
C VAL A 40 -21.45 -1.30 -0.69
N THR A 41 -20.93 -0.22 -0.10
CA THR A 41 -21.49 0.37 1.13
C THR A 41 -22.89 0.92 0.89
N VAL A 42 -23.09 1.72 -0.17
CA VAL A 42 -24.40 2.29 -0.52
C VAL A 42 -25.41 1.18 -0.86
N ALA A 43 -25.01 0.20 -1.67
CA ALA A 43 -25.87 -0.93 -2.01
C ALA A 43 -26.26 -1.73 -0.77
N THR A 44 -25.32 -1.96 0.15
CA THR A 44 -25.59 -2.62 1.43
C THR A 44 -26.58 -1.83 2.27
N LEU A 45 -26.35 -0.52 2.47
CA LEU A 45 -27.24 0.31 3.29
C LEU A 45 -28.65 0.35 2.71
N GLY A 46 -28.79 0.42 1.37
CA GLY A 46 -30.09 0.34 0.71
C GLY A 46 -30.79 -1.00 0.90
N VAL A 47 -30.04 -2.11 0.81
CA VAL A 47 -30.57 -3.46 1.11
C VAL A 47 -30.95 -3.59 2.57
N TYR A 48 -30.15 -3.05 3.49
CA TYR A 48 -30.42 -3.01 4.92
C TYR A 48 -31.73 -2.27 5.21
N ASP A 49 -31.91 -1.05 4.69
CA ASP A 49 -33.12 -0.26 4.91
C ASP A 49 -34.36 -0.96 4.36
N THR A 50 -34.24 -1.58 3.17
CA THR A 50 -35.34 -2.31 2.53
C THR A 50 -35.74 -3.55 3.34
N LEU A 51 -34.76 -4.34 3.78
CA LEU A 51 -35.01 -5.55 4.56
C LEU A 51 -35.46 -5.22 5.99
N TRP A 52 -34.96 -4.13 6.59
CA TRP A 52 -35.43 -3.64 7.88
C TRP A 52 -36.90 -3.20 7.79
N PHE A 53 -37.27 -2.47 6.74
CA PHE A 53 -38.65 -2.05 6.51
C PHE A 53 -39.60 -3.26 6.31
N MET A 54 -39.13 -4.29 5.60
CA MET A 54 -39.93 -5.49 5.31
C MET A 54 -40.00 -6.52 6.47
N LEU A 55 -38.89 -6.73 7.20
CA LEU A 55 -38.73 -7.83 8.16
C LEU A 55 -38.39 -7.36 9.58
N GLY A 56 -37.72 -6.21 9.72
CA GLY A 56 -37.28 -5.65 11.00
C GLY A 56 -38.43 -5.19 11.90
N THR A 57 -39.57 -4.84 11.29
CA THR A 57 -40.82 -4.52 12.02
C THR A 57 -41.52 -5.76 12.60
N VAL A 58 -41.23 -6.96 12.07
CA VAL A 58 -41.92 -8.21 12.40
C VAL A 58 -41.10 -9.12 13.32
N TYR A 59 -39.76 -9.14 13.19
CA TYR A 59 -38.88 -10.04 13.94
C TYR A 59 -37.66 -9.30 14.54
N ALA A 60 -37.88 -8.63 15.68
CA ALA A 60 -36.84 -7.92 16.43
C ALA A 60 -35.66 -8.82 16.89
N SER A 61 -35.88 -10.13 17.01
CA SER A 61 -34.87 -11.12 17.39
C SER A 61 -33.79 -11.36 16.31
N LEU A 62 -34.02 -10.96 15.06
CA LEU A 62 -33.02 -11.09 13.98
C LEU A 62 -31.97 -9.97 13.99
N SER A 63 -32.09 -8.97 14.87
CA SER A 63 -31.16 -7.84 15.05
C SER A 63 -29.68 -8.27 15.18
N PHE A 64 -29.41 -9.40 15.84
CA PHE A 64 -28.05 -9.92 16.02
C PHE A 64 -27.40 -10.44 14.72
N LEU A 65 -28.18 -11.04 13.80
CA LEU A 65 -27.65 -11.52 12.52
C LEU A 65 -27.18 -10.36 11.63
N TRP A 66 -27.80 -9.18 11.75
CA TRP A 66 -27.38 -7.98 11.03
C TRP A 66 -26.01 -7.47 11.47
N MET A 67 -25.65 -7.63 12.74
CA MET A 67 -24.31 -7.31 13.22
C MET A 67 -23.26 -8.17 12.51
N LEU A 68 -23.52 -9.46 12.31
CA LEU A 68 -22.61 -10.35 11.57
C LEU A 68 -22.49 -9.97 10.09
N VAL A 69 -23.57 -9.55 9.44
CA VAL A 69 -23.56 -9.09 8.05
C VAL A 69 -22.71 -7.82 7.89
N ILE A 70 -22.91 -6.83 8.77
CA ILE A 70 -22.12 -5.59 8.77
C ILE A 70 -20.63 -5.90 8.99
N LEU A 71 -20.33 -6.77 9.96
CA LEU A 71 -18.95 -7.17 10.29
C LEU A 71 -18.29 -7.90 9.11
N GLY A 72 -19.02 -8.82 8.47
CA GLY A 72 -18.58 -9.52 7.27
C GLY A 72 -18.29 -8.58 6.10
N LEU A 73 -19.08 -7.52 5.93
CA LEU A 73 -18.86 -6.53 4.87
C LEU A 73 -17.67 -5.63 5.13
N ILE A 74 -17.45 -5.22 6.37
CA ILE A 74 -16.24 -4.46 6.75
C ILE A 74 -15.00 -5.32 6.50
N LEU A 75 -15.00 -6.58 6.98
CA LEU A 75 -13.88 -7.50 6.78
C LEU A 75 -13.65 -7.80 5.29
N PHE A 76 -14.71 -8.06 4.53
CA PHE A 76 -14.61 -8.30 3.09
C PHE A 76 -14.04 -7.08 2.36
N SER A 77 -14.49 -5.87 2.70
CA SER A 77 -14.01 -4.63 2.06
C SER A 77 -12.54 -4.38 2.38
N LEU A 78 -12.13 -4.55 3.64
CA LEU A 78 -10.74 -4.42 4.07
C LEU A 78 -9.84 -5.47 3.40
N TYR A 79 -10.28 -6.73 3.38
CA TYR A 79 -9.53 -7.81 2.74
C TYR A 79 -9.41 -7.60 1.22
N TYR A 80 -10.51 -7.22 0.55
CA TYR A 80 -10.52 -6.91 -0.87
C TYR A 80 -9.56 -5.76 -1.20
N MET A 81 -9.55 -4.72 -0.37
CA MET A 81 -8.65 -3.58 -0.51
C MET A 81 -7.18 -3.99 -0.35
N ALA A 82 -6.84 -4.74 0.71
CA ALA A 82 -5.49 -5.24 0.95
C ALA A 82 -5.00 -6.11 -0.23
N HIS A 83 -5.79 -7.10 -0.63
CA HIS A 83 -5.44 -8.02 -1.71
C HIS A 83 -5.23 -7.29 -3.04
N ARG A 84 -6.06 -6.28 -3.34
CA ARG A 84 -5.96 -5.55 -4.60
C ARG A 84 -4.76 -4.59 -4.62
N LEU A 85 -4.44 -3.94 -3.51
CA LEU A 85 -3.24 -3.12 -3.37
C LEU A 85 -1.97 -3.96 -3.50
N ASP A 86 -1.96 -5.15 -2.90
CA ASP A 86 -0.85 -6.10 -3.00
C ASP A 86 -0.64 -6.54 -4.46
N LYS A 87 -1.72 -6.98 -5.13
CA LYS A 87 -1.68 -7.35 -6.55
C LYS A 87 -1.27 -6.19 -7.48
N ALA A 88 -1.62 -4.96 -7.15
CA ALA A 88 -1.21 -3.78 -7.92
C ALA A 88 0.31 -3.52 -7.82
N SER A 89 0.91 -3.93 -6.70
CA SER A 89 2.35 -3.76 -6.44
C SER A 89 3.22 -4.74 -7.23
N GLU A 90 2.68 -5.92 -7.55
CA GLU A 90 3.36 -6.98 -8.30
C GLU A 90 3.47 -6.72 -9.80
N VAL A 91 2.77 -5.71 -10.33
CA VAL A 91 2.84 -5.34 -11.75
C VAL A 91 4.21 -4.74 -12.01
N LYS A 92 5.13 -5.60 -12.46
CA LYS A 92 6.49 -5.24 -12.80
C LYS A 92 6.52 -4.21 -13.92
N GLY A 93 7.30 -3.15 -13.72
CA GLY A 93 7.43 -2.03 -14.65
C GLY A 93 8.18 -2.36 -15.95
N PRO A 94 8.34 -1.37 -16.84
CA PRO A 94 9.00 -1.51 -18.15
C PRO A 94 10.51 -1.77 -18.09
N TYR A 95 11.08 -1.96 -16.90
CA TYR A 95 12.52 -1.96 -16.66
C TYR A 95 13.14 -3.36 -16.50
N GLN A 96 12.36 -4.44 -16.68
CA GLN A 96 12.84 -5.82 -16.52
C GLN A 96 14.04 -6.16 -17.42
N ASP A 97 14.01 -5.69 -18.66
CA ASP A 97 15.01 -6.06 -19.68
C ASP A 97 16.37 -5.38 -19.47
N TRP A 98 16.48 -4.48 -18.48
CA TRP A 98 17.72 -3.75 -18.21
C TRP A 98 18.83 -4.69 -17.76
N GLY A 99 18.49 -5.76 -17.03
CA GLY A 99 19.49 -6.72 -16.56
C GLY A 99 20.26 -7.40 -17.70
N ASP A 100 19.57 -7.70 -18.80
CA ASP A 100 20.19 -8.31 -19.97
C ASP A 100 20.91 -7.28 -20.85
N LYS A 101 20.33 -6.09 -21.04
CA LYS A 101 20.97 -5.00 -21.79
C LYS A 101 22.26 -4.51 -21.14
N LEU A 102 22.32 -4.46 -19.81
CA LEU A 102 23.51 -4.02 -19.07
C LEU A 102 24.71 -4.96 -19.19
N LYS A 103 24.52 -6.21 -19.65
CA LYS A 103 25.62 -7.15 -19.95
C LYS A 103 26.46 -6.71 -21.16
N GLU A 104 25.92 -5.86 -22.02
CA GLU A 104 26.61 -5.30 -23.19
C GLU A 104 27.60 -4.17 -22.83
N GLY A 105 27.76 -3.88 -21.53
CA GLY A 105 28.71 -2.89 -21.05
C GLY A 105 28.27 -1.46 -21.37
N ALA A 106 29.18 -0.61 -21.84
CA ALA A 106 28.93 0.82 -22.04
C ALA A 106 27.83 1.12 -23.06
N LEU A 107 27.73 0.32 -24.13
CA LEU A 107 26.70 0.46 -25.16
C LEU A 107 25.30 0.12 -24.62
N GLY A 108 25.22 -0.94 -23.81
CA GLY A 108 23.99 -1.34 -23.14
C GLY A 108 23.50 -0.30 -22.13
N VAL A 109 24.42 0.27 -21.34
CA VAL A 109 24.10 1.39 -20.44
C VAL A 109 23.55 2.58 -21.22
N LEU A 110 24.20 2.97 -22.32
CA LEU A 110 23.76 4.13 -23.10
C LEU A 110 22.39 3.89 -23.76
N ALA A 111 22.15 2.69 -24.29
CA ALA A 111 20.86 2.31 -24.90
C ALA A 111 19.70 2.32 -23.89
N VAL A 112 19.96 1.90 -22.63
CA VAL A 112 18.97 1.96 -21.54
C VAL A 112 18.65 3.41 -21.18
N LEU A 113 19.67 4.27 -21.11
CA LEU A 113 19.52 5.67 -20.73
C LEU A 113 18.92 6.55 -21.83
N GLU A 114 19.18 6.24 -23.11
CA GLU A 114 18.50 6.88 -24.24
C GLU A 114 17.04 6.47 -24.37
N GLY A 115 16.71 5.23 -24.02
CA GLY A 115 15.34 4.74 -24.03
C GLY A 115 14.48 5.27 -22.88
N LEU A 116 15.06 6.03 -21.94
CA LEU A 116 14.35 6.59 -20.81
C LEU A 116 13.68 7.92 -21.17
N ASP A 117 12.36 7.99 -21.01
CA ASP A 117 11.67 9.27 -20.98
C ASP A 117 11.88 9.94 -19.62
N TRP A 118 12.86 10.83 -19.54
CA TRP A 118 13.27 11.51 -18.31
C TRP A 118 12.15 12.36 -17.70
N ASP A 119 11.34 13.02 -18.54
CA ASP A 119 10.24 13.87 -18.06
C ASP A 119 9.13 13.00 -17.46
N TYR A 120 8.83 11.87 -18.10
CA TYR A 120 7.89 10.88 -17.57
C TYR A 120 8.37 10.28 -16.24
N VAL A 121 9.65 9.92 -16.14
CA VAL A 121 10.24 9.38 -14.91
C VAL A 121 10.20 10.40 -13.78
N GLU A 122 10.60 11.64 -14.03
CA GLU A 122 10.60 12.71 -13.02
C GLU A 122 9.18 12.98 -12.50
N TYR A 123 8.17 12.99 -13.37
CA TYR A 123 6.78 13.10 -12.98
C TYR A 123 6.34 11.96 -12.05
N ARG A 124 6.65 10.71 -12.42
CA ARG A 124 6.26 9.52 -11.64
C ARG A 124 6.94 9.48 -10.27
N VAL A 125 8.21 9.89 -10.20
CA VAL A 125 8.98 9.99 -8.95
C VAL A 125 8.37 11.05 -8.03
N ASN A 126 8.11 12.25 -8.55
CA ASN A 126 7.50 13.34 -7.78
C ASN A 126 6.10 12.98 -7.28
N ARG A 127 5.30 12.31 -8.11
CA ARG A 127 3.99 11.79 -7.73
C ARG A 127 4.09 10.74 -6.63
N ALA A 128 4.98 9.76 -6.77
CA ALA A 128 5.20 8.74 -5.74
C ALA A 128 5.64 9.38 -4.43
N ARG A 129 6.62 10.29 -4.45
CA ARG A 129 7.13 10.94 -3.24
C ARG A 129 6.07 11.75 -2.50
N SER A 130 5.25 12.51 -3.23
CA SER A 130 4.21 13.36 -2.64
C SER A 130 3.02 12.56 -2.09
N LEU A 131 2.64 11.46 -2.76
CA LEU A 131 1.46 10.67 -2.40
C LEU A 131 1.78 9.41 -1.59
N TYR A 132 3.05 9.01 -1.49
CA TYR A 132 3.46 7.85 -0.69
C TYR A 132 3.03 7.93 0.78
N PRO A 133 3.12 9.09 1.48
CA PRO A 133 2.61 9.19 2.85
C PRO A 133 1.11 8.89 2.96
N ILE A 134 0.32 9.32 1.97
CA ILE A 134 -1.13 9.05 1.92
C ILE A 134 -1.37 7.56 1.68
N LEU A 135 -0.65 6.97 0.72
CA LEU A 135 -0.73 5.54 0.45
C LEU A 135 -0.38 4.72 1.70
N LEU A 136 0.68 5.11 2.41
CA LEU A 136 1.15 4.47 3.63
C LEU A 136 0.10 4.53 4.75
N ILE A 137 -0.53 5.69 4.97
CA ILE A 137 -1.62 5.80 5.94
C ILE A 137 -2.76 4.85 5.58
N ILE A 138 -3.10 4.73 4.29
CA ILE A 138 -4.19 3.87 3.84
C ILE A 138 -3.83 2.39 3.98
N ASP A 139 -2.65 1.97 3.51
CA ASP A 139 -2.20 0.57 3.56
C ASP A 139 -2.13 0.10 5.03
N GLU A 140 -1.54 0.93 5.90
CA GLU A 140 -1.39 0.59 7.33
C GLU A 140 -2.69 0.68 8.10
N ALA A 141 -3.58 1.60 7.75
CA ALA A 141 -4.91 1.61 8.34
C ALA A 141 -5.69 0.34 7.98
N VAL A 142 -5.55 -0.18 6.76
CA VAL A 142 -6.23 -1.42 6.34
C VAL A 142 -5.68 -2.62 7.11
N TRP A 143 -4.34 -2.77 7.20
CA TRP A 143 -3.73 -3.86 7.95
C TRP A 143 -3.99 -3.76 9.45
N ALA A 144 -3.90 -2.57 10.03
CA ALA A 144 -4.22 -2.35 11.43
C ALA A 144 -5.69 -2.62 11.73
N ALA A 145 -6.61 -2.27 10.83
CA ALA A 145 -8.03 -2.59 10.98
C ALA A 145 -8.28 -4.11 10.92
N LEU A 146 -7.68 -4.82 9.97
CA LEU A 146 -7.76 -6.28 9.92
C LEU A 146 -7.20 -6.93 11.19
N PHE A 147 -6.05 -6.46 11.66
CA PHE A 147 -5.43 -6.97 12.88
C PHE A 147 -6.25 -6.64 14.13
N TYR A 148 -6.88 -5.46 14.17
CA TYR A 148 -7.80 -5.08 15.22
C TYR A 148 -8.99 -6.03 15.35
N PHE A 149 -9.53 -6.57 14.25
CA PHE A 149 -10.61 -7.55 14.37
C PHE A 149 -10.16 -8.82 15.09
N ILE A 150 -8.93 -9.28 14.87
CA ILE A 150 -8.36 -10.46 15.54
C ILE A 150 -8.08 -10.15 17.02
N VAL A 151 -7.34 -9.06 17.28
CA VAL A 151 -6.96 -8.66 18.64
C VAL A 151 -8.17 -8.26 19.46
N GLY A 152 -9.08 -7.47 18.88
CA GLY A 152 -10.31 -7.01 19.50
C GLY A 152 -11.24 -8.16 19.87
N PHE A 153 -11.40 -9.17 19.00
CA PHE A 153 -12.19 -10.36 19.31
C PHE A 153 -11.55 -11.19 20.43
N ALA A 154 -10.24 -11.47 20.35
CA ALA A 154 -9.52 -12.20 21.39
C ALA A 154 -9.57 -11.47 22.74
N TYR A 155 -9.43 -10.15 22.74
CA TYR A 155 -9.42 -9.32 23.95
C TYR A 155 -10.81 -9.16 24.56
N ALA A 156 -11.87 -9.04 23.74
CA ALA A 156 -13.25 -9.06 24.21
C ALA A 156 -13.63 -10.42 24.79
N PHE A 157 -13.20 -11.52 24.16
CA PHE A 157 -13.40 -12.88 24.65
C PHE A 157 -12.72 -13.09 26.02
N LEU A 158 -11.45 -12.69 26.16
CA LEU A 158 -10.72 -12.78 27.43
C LEU A 158 -11.36 -11.93 28.53
N ASN A 159 -11.80 -10.70 28.22
CA ASN A 159 -12.46 -9.83 29.21
C ASN A 159 -13.81 -10.38 29.67
N TYR A 160 -14.60 -10.92 28.74
CA TYR A 160 -15.86 -11.58 29.09
C TYR A 160 -15.62 -12.77 30.03
N LEU A 161 -14.61 -13.59 29.73
CA LEU A 161 -14.32 -14.82 30.47
C LEU A 161 -13.68 -14.56 31.84
N LEU A 162 -12.79 -13.57 31.96
CA LEU A 162 -12.02 -13.29 33.17
C LEU A 162 -12.68 -12.27 34.10
N PHE A 163 -13.36 -11.26 33.57
CA PHE A 163 -13.81 -10.11 34.34
C PHE A 163 -15.31 -9.83 34.21
N ASN A 164 -16.01 -10.50 33.29
CA ASN A 164 -17.44 -10.31 33.00
C ASN A 164 -17.82 -8.83 32.73
N ILE A 165 -16.85 -8.04 32.24
CA ILE A 165 -17.06 -6.63 31.90
C ILE A 165 -17.65 -6.57 30.49
N THR A 166 -18.94 -6.27 30.39
CA THR A 166 -19.69 -6.26 29.13
C THR A 166 -20.20 -4.86 28.74
N SER A 167 -20.11 -3.88 29.64
CA SER A 167 -20.54 -2.50 29.37
C SER A 167 -19.91 -1.48 30.35
N GLY A 168 -19.99 -0.19 30.01
CA GLY A 168 -19.54 0.92 30.86
C GLY A 168 -18.25 1.62 30.39
N PRO A 169 -17.79 2.65 31.11
CA PRO A 169 -16.63 3.46 30.72
C PRO A 169 -15.34 2.65 30.59
N LEU A 170 -15.18 1.66 31.48
CA LEU A 170 -14.06 0.71 31.44
C LEU A 170 -14.05 -0.14 30.17
N TYR A 171 -15.23 -0.56 29.68
CA TYR A 171 -15.36 -1.30 28.41
C TYR A 171 -14.94 -0.45 27.20
N VAL A 172 -15.31 0.82 27.18
CA VAL A 172 -14.90 1.77 26.11
C VAL A 172 -13.39 2.02 26.16
N PHE A 173 -12.82 2.19 27.36
CA PHE A 173 -11.38 2.36 27.54
C PHE A 173 -10.59 1.13 27.09
N THR A 174 -11.12 -0.08 27.36
CA THR A 174 -10.52 -1.34 26.90
C THR A 174 -10.54 -1.51 25.39
N LEU A 175 -11.63 -1.11 24.71
CA LEU A 175 -11.71 -1.14 23.25
C LEU A 175 -10.76 -0.12 22.60
N ALA A 176 -10.65 1.09 23.16
CA ALA A 176 -9.70 2.08 22.66
C ALA A 176 -8.24 1.61 22.80
N SER A 177 -7.92 0.94 23.93
CA SER A 177 -6.58 0.39 24.18
C SER A 177 -6.21 -0.72 23.18
N SER A 178 -7.17 -1.56 22.76
CA SER A 178 -6.91 -2.59 21.75
C SER A 178 -6.74 -2.03 20.34
N VAL A 179 -7.41 -0.92 20.00
CA VAL A 179 -7.14 -0.18 18.74
C VAL A 179 -5.70 0.33 18.73
N VAL A 180 -5.29 1.01 19.80
CA VAL A 180 -3.92 1.56 19.92
C VAL A 180 -2.88 0.44 19.85
N LEU A 181 -3.12 -0.69 20.52
CA LEU A 181 -2.22 -1.84 20.50
C LEU A 181 -2.13 -2.47 19.10
N ALA A 182 -3.26 -2.63 18.39
CA ALA A 182 -3.27 -3.17 17.05
C ALA A 182 -2.48 -2.29 16.08
N VAL A 183 -2.70 -0.98 16.13
CA VAL A 183 -1.95 0.01 15.32
C VAL A 183 -0.46 -0.04 15.65
N ALA A 184 -0.09 -0.06 16.93
CA ALA A 184 1.31 -0.11 17.36
C ALA A 184 2.01 -1.39 16.90
N LEU A 185 1.33 -2.54 16.97
CA LEU A 185 1.88 -3.82 16.51
C LEU A 185 2.04 -3.86 14.99
N THR A 186 1.06 -3.38 14.23
CA THR A 186 1.17 -3.27 12.77
C THR A 186 2.36 -2.40 12.38
N LEU A 187 2.47 -1.19 12.96
CA LEU A 187 3.60 -0.28 12.72
C LEU A 187 4.94 -0.91 13.10
N ALA A 188 5.01 -1.64 14.21
CA ALA A 188 6.25 -2.30 14.65
C ALA A 188 6.72 -3.36 13.66
N VAL A 189 5.79 -4.09 13.03
CA VAL A 189 6.09 -5.13 12.03
C VAL A 189 6.57 -4.50 10.72
N THR A 190 5.92 -3.44 10.26
CA THR A 190 6.19 -2.84 8.94
C THR A 190 7.26 -1.75 8.95
N TRP A 191 7.69 -1.28 10.13
CA TRP A 191 8.63 -0.16 10.29
C TRP A 191 9.89 -0.27 9.43
N SER A 192 10.49 -1.46 9.36
CA SER A 192 11.73 -1.70 8.60
C SER A 192 11.53 -1.46 7.10
N GLU A 193 10.43 -1.97 6.55
CA GLU A 193 10.06 -1.82 5.13
C GLU A 193 9.71 -0.37 4.81
N LEU A 194 8.98 0.31 5.71
CA LEU A 194 8.64 1.72 5.56
C LEU A 194 9.88 2.60 5.49
N VAL A 195 10.82 2.41 6.41
CA VAL A 195 12.08 3.17 6.47
C VAL A 195 12.93 2.91 5.23
N ASN A 196 13.01 1.65 4.78
CA ASN A 196 13.78 1.31 3.58
C ASN A 196 13.19 1.94 2.33
N THR A 197 11.87 1.86 2.15
CA THR A 197 11.17 2.47 1.00
C THR A 197 11.31 3.99 0.99
N PHE A 198 11.20 4.63 2.16
CA PHE A 198 11.41 6.07 2.30
C PHE A 198 12.84 6.48 1.92
N LYS A 199 13.85 5.75 2.40
CA LYS A 199 15.25 5.97 2.03
C LYS A 199 15.47 5.83 0.52
N THR A 200 14.89 4.81 -0.11
CA THR A 200 14.98 4.60 -1.57
C THR A 200 14.36 5.75 -2.35
N LEU A 201 13.19 6.24 -1.95
CA LEU A 201 12.54 7.39 -2.60
C LEU A 201 13.36 8.68 -2.46
N TRP A 202 14.01 8.90 -1.31
CA TRP A 202 14.80 10.10 -1.07
C TRP A 202 16.20 10.06 -1.70
N SER A 203 16.80 8.88 -1.88
CA SER A 203 18.07 8.73 -2.58
C SER A 203 17.93 8.79 -4.10
N LEU A 204 16.70 8.68 -4.60
CA LEU A 204 16.38 8.58 -6.02
C LEU A 204 16.76 9.83 -6.82
N ASP A 205 16.61 11.03 -6.24
CA ASP A 205 17.04 12.29 -6.89
C ASP A 205 18.55 12.30 -7.13
N SER A 206 19.32 11.86 -6.13
CA SER A 206 20.79 11.77 -6.23
C SER A 206 21.18 10.74 -7.29
N LEU A 207 20.52 9.58 -7.31
CA LEU A 207 20.76 8.53 -8.30
C LEU A 207 20.41 8.99 -9.73
N LEU A 208 19.25 9.63 -9.92
CA LEU A 208 18.84 10.19 -11.21
C LEU A 208 19.84 11.24 -11.70
N TRP A 209 20.29 12.13 -10.81
CA TRP A 209 21.27 13.15 -11.17
C TRP A 209 22.61 12.55 -11.59
N GLU A 210 23.13 11.60 -10.80
CA GLU A 210 24.39 10.92 -11.12
C GLU A 210 24.33 10.15 -12.44
N VAL A 211 23.21 9.46 -12.70
CA VAL A 211 23.03 8.70 -13.93
C VAL A 211 22.84 9.62 -15.14
N ARG A 212 22.13 10.75 -14.98
CA ARG A 212 22.00 11.76 -16.04
C ARG A 212 23.34 12.41 -16.38
N TRP A 213 24.18 12.65 -15.37
CA TRP A 213 25.56 13.10 -15.58
C TRP A 213 26.39 12.06 -16.34
N LEU A 214 26.31 10.77 -15.94
CA LEU A 214 26.98 9.66 -16.64
C LEU A 214 26.56 9.57 -18.11
N TYR A 215 25.25 9.67 -18.39
CA TYR A 215 24.73 9.70 -19.76
C TYR A 215 25.37 10.81 -20.61
N HIS A 216 25.43 12.04 -20.07
CA HIS A 216 26.05 13.15 -20.77
C HIS A 216 27.56 12.96 -20.99
N GLU A 217 28.25 12.32 -20.06
CA GLU A 217 29.69 12.05 -20.17
C GLU A 217 29.97 10.98 -21.24
N TYR A 218 29.23 9.87 -21.25
CA TYR A 218 29.37 8.83 -22.27
C TYR A 218 28.98 9.30 -23.67
N ARG A 219 27.95 10.14 -23.78
CA ARG A 219 27.53 10.71 -25.07
C ARG A 219 28.59 11.62 -25.68
N LYS A 220 29.33 12.39 -24.86
CA LYS A 220 30.47 13.21 -25.32
C LYS A 220 31.65 12.38 -25.82
N LEU A 221 31.82 11.15 -25.34
CA LEU A 221 32.92 10.27 -25.75
C LEU A 221 32.64 9.54 -27.07
N GLN A 222 31.41 9.56 -27.57
CA GLN A 222 31.02 8.99 -28.88
C GLN A 222 31.03 10.00 -30.03
N THR A 223 31.10 11.30 -29.75
CA THR A 223 31.22 12.40 -30.73
C THR A 223 32.65 12.91 -30.82
#